data_AF-A0A0A9GTE9-F1
#
_entry.id   AF-A0A0A9GTE9-F1
#
_cell.length_a   1.000
_cell.length_b   1.000
_cell.length_c   1.000
_cell.angle_alpha   90.00
_cell.angle_beta   90.00
_cell.angle_gamma   90.00
#
_symmetry.space_group_name_H-M   'P 1'
#
loop_
_entity.id
_entity.type
_entity.pdbx_description
1 polymer ?
#
loop_
_entity_poly.entity_id
_entity_poly.type
_entity_poly.pdbx_seq_one_letter_code
_entity_poly.pdbx_strand_id
1 'polypeptide(L)' 'MGFKAVHEVDGSSITDLAHMLVWGGRGTRMDADIEELLIKWAKRFRSQD' A
#
# COMPACT_ATOMS: atom_id res chain seq x y z
N MET A 1 1.60 -8.61 4.68
CA MET A 1 0.54 -8.94 3.67
C MET A 1 1.01 -8.70 2.22
N GLY A 2 2.32 -8.57 1.94
CA GLY A 2 2.81 -8.12 0.61
C GLY A 2 2.97 -6.59 0.55
N PHE A 3 2.12 -5.88 1.29
CA PHE A 3 2.26 -4.44 1.55
C PHE A 3 3.23 -4.16 2.71
N LYS A 4 4.06 -3.13 2.55
CA LYS A 4 5.00 -2.59 3.53
C LYS A 4 4.65 -1.12 3.81
N ALA A 5 4.62 -0.73 5.07
CA ALA A 5 4.42 0.67 5.45
C ALA A 5 5.65 1.49 5.04
N VAL A 6 5.41 2.64 4.42
CA VAL A 6 6.46 3.52 3.89
C VAL A 6 6.47 4.85 4.61
N HIS A 7 5.29 5.39 4.93
CA HIS A 7 5.17 6.70 5.55
C HIS A 7 3.84 6.82 6.29
N GLU A 8 3.85 7.41 7.49
CA GLU A 8 2.63 7.75 8.22
C GLU A 8 2.29 9.21 7.93
N VAL A 9 1.15 9.44 7.28
CA VAL A 9 0.66 10.79 6.99
C VAL A 9 -0.20 11.24 8.16
N ASP A 10 0.37 12.04 9.06
CA ASP A 10 -0.31 12.54 10.26
C ASP A 10 -0.80 14.00 10.10
N GLY A 11 -0.28 14.71 9.09
CA GLY A 11 -0.65 16.09 8.76
C GLY A 11 0.17 17.15 9.48
N SER A 12 1.26 16.76 10.17
CA SER A 12 2.13 17.67 10.90
C SER A 12 3.18 18.38 10.03
N SER A 13 3.42 17.85 8.82
CA SER A 13 4.49 18.32 7.93
C SER A 13 3.96 18.82 6.58
N ILE A 14 4.72 19.70 5.91
CA ILE A 14 4.41 20.15 4.54
C ILE A 14 4.44 18.97 3.55
N THR A 15 5.32 18.00 3.78
CA THR A 15 5.35 16.75 3.01
C THR A 15 4.04 15.96 3.15
N ASP A 16 3.44 15.95 4.34
CA ASP A 16 2.13 15.34 4.54
C ASP A 16 1.03 16.10 3.82
N LEU A 17 1.10 17.42 3.74
CA LEU A 17 0.12 18.19 2.95
C LEU A 17 0.10 17.72 1.49
N ALA A 18 1.27 17.50 0.87
CA ALA A 18 1.36 16.96 -0.48
C ALA A 18 0.76 15.55 -0.58
N HIS A 19 1.03 14.68 0.40
CA HIS A 19 0.43 13.35 0.46
C HIS A 19 -1.08 13.38 0.65
N MET A 20 -1.60 14.25 1.53
CA MET A 20 -3.03 14.43 1.79
C MET A 20 -3.77 14.95 0.55
N LEU A 21 -3.15 15.81 -0.25
CA LEU A 21 -3.76 16.32 -1.50
C LEU A 21 -3.91 15.22 -2.57
N VAL A 22 -2.90 14.36 -2.72
CA VAL A 22 -2.92 13.32 -3.75
C VAL A 22 -3.74 12.09 -3.32
N TRP A 23 -3.75 11.77 -2.02
CA TRP A 23 -4.32 10.51 -1.49
C TRP A 23 -5.57 10.72 -0.62
N GLY A 24 -5.97 11.97 -0.35
CA GLY A 24 -7.26 12.30 0.23
C GLY A 24 -7.34 12.36 1.76
N GLY A 25 -6.23 12.26 2.49
CA GLY A 25 -6.25 12.45 3.94
C GLY A 25 -5.10 11.79 4.70
N ARG A 26 -5.30 11.64 6.01
CA ARG A 26 -4.34 11.00 6.94
C ARG A 26 -4.39 9.48 6.83
N GLY A 27 -3.26 8.84 7.10
CA GLY A 27 -3.14 7.38 7.17
C GLY A 27 -1.77 6.86 6.76
N THR A 28 -1.60 5.55 6.81
CA THR A 28 -0.34 4.88 6.47
C THR A 28 -0.23 4.65 4.97
N ARG A 29 0.73 5.32 4.32
CA ARG A 29 1.14 4.97 2.96
C ARG A 29 1.81 3.61 2.98
N MET A 30 1.36 2.73 2.09
CA MET A 30 1.95 1.41 1.91
C MET A 30 2.35 1.19 0.46
N ASP A 31 3.50 0.55 0.25
CA ASP A 31 3.94 0.08 -1.05
C ASP A 31 3.91 -1.45 -1.08
N ALA A 32 3.76 -2.03 -2.26
CA ALA A 32 3.86 -3.47 -2.47
C ALA A 32 4.47 -3.77 -3.82
N ASP A 33 5.19 -4.89 -3.88
CA ASP A 33 5.66 -5.43 -5.15
C ASP A 33 4.52 -6.22 -5.82
N ILE A 34 4.19 -5.84 -7.06
CA ILE A 34 3.08 -6.44 -7.78
C ILE A 34 3.35 -7.92 -8.12
N GLU A 35 4.60 -8.30 -8.40
CA GLU A 35 4.99 -9.69 -8.67
C GLU A 35 4.80 -10.55 -7.40
N GLU A 36 5.26 -10.07 -6.24
CA GLU A 36 5.03 -10.77 -4.97
C GLU A 36 3.53 -10.93 -4.66
N LEU A 37 2.74 -9.87 -4.89
CA LEU A 37 1.29 -9.90 -4.68
C LEU A 37 0.63 -10.92 -5.60
N LEU A 38 0.98 -10.91 -6.89
CA LEU A 38 0.44 -11.82 -7.89
C LEU A 38 0.87 -13.27 -7.61
N ILE A 39 2.12 -13.55 -7.22
CA ILE A 39 2.55 -14.90 -6.83
C ILE A 39 1.71 -15.40 -5.64
N LYS A 40 1.50 -14.55 -4.64
CA LYS A 40 0.74 -14.90 -3.44
C LYS A 40 -0.75 -15.13 -3.74
N TRP A 41 -1.35 -14.30 -4.59
CA TRP A 41 -2.76 -14.41 -4.98
C TRP A 41 -2.99 -15.49 -6.04
N ALA A 42 -2.06 -15.71 -6.96
CA ALA A 42 -2.13 -16.78 -7.96
C ALA A 42 -2.19 -18.16 -7.32
N LYS A 43 -1.49 -18.38 -6.19
CA LYS A 43 -1.67 -19.62 -5.39
C LYS A 43 -3.12 -19.81 -4.93
N ARG A 44 -3.87 -18.73 -4.73
CA ARG A 44 -5.29 -18.71 -4.37
C ARG A 44 -6.22 -18.91 -5.57
N PHE A 45 -5.75 -18.62 -6.79
CA PHE A 45 -6.52 -18.74 -8.03
C PHE A 45 -6.24 -20.02 -8.83
N ARG A 46 -5.43 -20.95 -8.33
CA ARG A 46 -5.31 -22.29 -8.95
C ARG A 46 -6.58 -23.09 -8.67
N SER A 47 -7.12 -23.75 -9.69
CA SER A 47 -8.19 -24.75 -9.55
C SER A 47 -7.75 -25.73 -8.46
N GLN A 48 -8.57 -25.87 -7.42
CA GLN A 48 -8.42 -26.94 -6.46
C GLN A 48 -8.98 -28.19 -7.13
N ASP A 49 -8.15 -28.85 -7.92
CA ASP A 49 -8.44 -30.21 -8.38
C ASP A 49 -8.30 -31.18 -7.22
#